data_AF-A0A0K2UN99-F1
#
_entry.id   AF-A0A0K2UN99-F1
#
_cell.length_a   1.000
_cell.length_b   1.000
_cell.length_c   1.000
_cell.angle_alpha   90.00
_cell.angle_beta   90.00
_cell.angle_gamma   90.00
#
_symmetry.space_group_name_H-M   'P 1'
#
loop_
_entity.id
_entity.type
_entity.pdbx_description
1 polymer ?
#
loop_
_entity_poly.entity_id
_entity_poly.type
_entity_poly.pdbx_seq_one_letter_code
_entity_poly.pdbx_strand_id
1 'polypeptide(L)'
;MHLSGSLFRFAKNQTKWIARTVMVENNDVEKAMKVLNGIVANEGILQRWKLTRRYEKPTIMRNRVNYERSRAIYEEDMNNKIKFIMRKN
;
A
#
# COMPACT_ATOMS: atom_id res chain seq x y z
N MET A 1 15.83 -21.64 19.66
CA MET A 1 14.49 -21.33 20.19
C MET A 1 13.46 -21.72 19.15
N HIS A 2 12.60 -22.68 19.48
CA HIS A 2 11.58 -23.24 18.59
C HIS A 2 10.50 -22.22 18.23
N LEU A 3 10.24 -22.06 16.93
CA LEU A 3 8.99 -21.47 16.45
C LEU A 3 8.08 -22.61 15.99
N SER A 4 6.89 -22.64 16.58
CA SER A 4 5.86 -23.66 16.47
C SER A 4 5.36 -23.84 15.03
N GLY A 5 5.29 -25.11 14.61
CA GLY A 5 5.05 -25.54 13.24
C GLY A 5 3.58 -25.65 12.80
N SER A 6 2.71 -24.69 13.09
CA SER A 6 1.27 -24.80 12.72
C SER A 6 0.71 -23.71 11.80
N LEU A 7 1.46 -22.66 11.44
CA LEU A 7 0.99 -21.61 10.51
C LEU A 7 1.47 -21.77 9.04
N PHE A 8 2.25 -22.80 8.73
CA PHE A 8 2.89 -22.96 7.41
C PHE A 8 2.08 -23.78 6.37
N ARG A 9 0.86 -24.24 6.68
CA ARG A 9 0.14 -25.18 5.79
C ARG A 9 -0.33 -24.56 4.47
N PHE A 10 -0.49 -23.24 4.38
CA PHE A 10 -0.97 -22.53 3.18
C PHE A 10 0.15 -21.95 2.29
N ALA A 11 1.40 -21.89 2.76
CA ALA A 11 2.51 -21.19 2.09
C ALA A 11 3.46 -22.13 1.31
N LYS A 12 3.03 -23.33 0.94
CA LYS A 12 3.90 -24.39 0.40
C LYS A 12 4.48 -24.10 -0.99
N ASN A 13 3.84 -23.24 -1.78
CA ASN A 13 4.21 -22.97 -3.19
C ASN A 13 4.82 -21.58 -3.44
N GLN A 14 5.08 -20.78 -2.39
CA GLN A 14 5.70 -19.47 -2.56
C GLN A 14 7.18 -19.50 -2.18
N THR A 15 8.00 -18.93 -3.04
CA THR A 15 9.42 -18.65 -2.78
C THR A 15 9.54 -17.66 -1.62
N LYS A 16 10.17 -18.11 -0.54
CA LYS A 16 10.38 -17.29 0.67
C LYS A 16 11.31 -16.10 0.35
N TRP A 17 11.11 -14.98 1.05
CA TRP A 17 12.00 -13.81 1.02
C TRP A 17 12.09 -13.07 -0.32
N ILE A 18 11.16 -13.32 -1.24
CA ILE A 18 11.08 -12.58 -2.51
C ILE A 18 10.15 -11.37 -2.38
N ALA A 19 8.96 -11.56 -1.83
CA ALA A 19 7.99 -10.48 -1.72
C ALA A 19 8.31 -9.58 -0.52
N ARG A 20 8.34 -8.25 -0.74
CA ARG A 20 8.42 -7.20 0.31
C ARG A 20 9.57 -7.40 1.29
N THR A 21 10.70 -7.89 0.80
CA THR A 21 11.94 -8.05 1.55
C THR A 21 12.91 -6.96 1.13
N VAL A 22 13.56 -6.31 2.09
CA VAL A 22 14.52 -5.21 1.85
C VAL A 22 15.84 -5.57 2.51
N MET A 23 16.95 -5.43 1.78
CA MET A 23 18.30 -5.63 2.32
C MET A 23 18.73 -4.42 3.13
N VAL A 24 19.46 -4.65 4.23
CA VAL A 24 20.00 -3.59 5.07
C VAL A 24 21.44 -3.32 4.64
N GLU A 25 21.73 -2.09 4.22
CA GLU A 25 23.08 -1.65 3.88
C GLU A 25 23.73 -0.97 5.10
N ASN A 26 25.03 -1.21 5.31
CA ASN A 26 25.83 -0.53 6.33
C ASN A 26 25.24 -0.54 7.77
N ASN A 27 24.49 -1.60 8.10
CA ASN A 27 23.77 -1.73 9.38
C ASN A 27 22.77 -0.59 9.68
N ASP A 28 22.35 0.17 8.66
CA ASP A 28 21.35 1.23 8.80
C ASP A 28 19.92 0.66 8.68
N VAL A 29 19.43 0.16 9.81
CA VAL A 29 18.10 -0.46 9.91
C VAL A 29 16.99 0.57 9.72
N GLU A 30 17.18 1.81 10.17
CA GLU A 30 16.16 2.85 10.08
C GLU A 30 15.85 3.23 8.63
N LYS A 31 16.91 3.38 7.81
CA LYS A 31 16.75 3.64 6.38
C LYS A 31 16.04 2.49 5.67
N ALA A 32 16.43 1.24 5.95
CA ALA A 32 15.77 0.07 5.39
C ALA A 32 14.28 0.00 5.78
N MET A 33 13.94 0.34 7.03
CA MET A 33 12.55 0.37 7.51
C MET A 33 11.73 1.48 6.83
N LYS A 34 12.31 2.66 6.59
CA LYS A 34 11.66 3.74 5.84
C LYS A 34 11.34 3.31 4.41
N VAL A 35 12.28 2.64 3.74
CA VAL A 35 12.07 2.09 2.39
C VAL A 35 10.95 1.07 2.40
N LEU A 36 10.97 0.13 3.36
CA LEU A 36 9.92 -0.88 3.49
C LEU A 36 8.53 -0.24 3.71
N ASN A 37 8.44 0.76 4.58
CA ASN A 37 7.19 1.49 4.82
C ASN A 37 6.70 2.20 3.55
N GLY A 38 7.59 2.77 2.75
CA GLY A 38 7.25 3.37 1.46
C GLY A 38 6.68 2.35 0.47
N ILE A 39 7.31 1.17 0.36
CA ILE A 39 6.81 0.07 -0.49
C ILE A 39 5.41 -0.36 -0.05
N VAL A 40 5.21 -0.60 1.25
CA VAL A 40 3.92 -1.02 1.83
C VAL A 40 2.83 0.04 1.64
N ALA A 41 3.18 1.32 1.74
CA ALA A 41 2.27 2.43 1.51
C ALA A 41 1.85 2.52 0.03
N ASN A 42 2.80 2.43 -0.90
CA ASN A 42 2.55 2.50 -2.34
C ASN A 42 1.68 1.33 -2.84
N GLU A 43 1.88 0.12 -2.31
CA GLU A 43 1.04 -1.04 -2.64
C GLU A 43 -0.40 -0.96 -2.07
N GLY A 44 -0.68 0.01 -1.19
CA GLY A 44 -1.98 0.18 -0.56
C GLY A 44 -2.37 -0.94 0.40
N ILE A 45 -1.41 -1.75 0.88
CA ILE A 45 -1.67 -2.90 1.77
C ILE A 45 -2.37 -2.43 3.04
N LEU A 46 -1.93 -1.31 3.62
CA LEU A 46 -2.49 -0.83 4.88
C LEU A 46 -3.97 -0.45 4.72
N GLN A 47 -4.34 0.17 3.60
CA GLN A 47 -5.75 0.49 3.29
C GLN A 47 -6.55 -0.80 3.11
N ARG A 48 -6.03 -1.76 2.34
CA ARG A 48 -6.68 -3.06 2.14
C ARG A 48 -6.92 -3.79 3.46
N TRP A 49 -5.90 -3.84 4.33
CA TRP A 49 -5.99 -4.45 5.64
C TRP A 49 -7.07 -3.79 6.51
N LYS A 50 -7.11 -2.46 6.55
CA LYS A 50 -8.15 -1.70 7.26
C LYS A 50 -9.55 -2.02 6.76
N LEU A 51 -9.73 -2.12 5.43
CA LEU A 51 -11.01 -2.47 4.81
C LEU A 51 -11.43 -3.92 5.09
N THR A 52 -10.48 -4.86 5.11
CA THR A 52 -10.77 -6.28 5.38
C THR A 52 -11.01 -6.60 6.86
N ARG A 53 -10.76 -5.66 7.78
CA ARG A 53 -10.95 -5.87 9.23
C ARG A 53 -12.42 -6.14 9.60
N ARG A 54 -13.37 -5.59 8.85
CA ARG A 54 -14.81 -5.82 9.00
C ARG A 54 -15.45 -5.97 7.62
N TYR A 55 -16.55 -6.70 7.54
CA TYR A 55 -17.28 -6.82 6.28
C TYR A 55 -17.87 -5.47 5.84
N GLU A 56 -17.52 -5.03 4.64
CA GLU A 56 -18.13 -3.90 3.95
C GLU A 56 -19.24 -4.43 3.02
N LYS A 57 -20.47 -3.93 3.19
CA LYS A 57 -21.58 -4.32 2.31
C LYS A 57 -21.27 -3.90 0.86
N PRO A 58 -21.68 -4.69 -0.16
CA PRO A 58 -21.34 -4.41 -1.56
C PRO A 58 -21.81 -3.04 -2.05
N THR A 59 -22.95 -2.54 -1.57
CA THR A 59 -23.45 -1.20 -1.91
C THR A 59 -22.56 -0.08 -1.38
N ILE A 60 -22.05 -0.24 -0.15
CA ILE A 60 -21.14 0.72 0.48
C ILE A 60 -19.79 0.71 -0.25
N MET A 61 -19.27 -0.49 -0.54
CA MET A 61 -18.03 -0.66 -1.31
C MET A 61 -18.09 0.02 -2.67
N ARG A 62 -19.19 -0.15 -3.42
CA ARG A 62 -19.39 0.51 -4.72
C ARG A 62 -19.40 2.03 -4.59
N ASN A 63 -20.10 2.56 -3.59
CA ASN A 63 -20.15 4.01 -3.35
C ASN A 63 -18.77 4.56 -3.00
N ARG A 64 -18.01 3.86 -2.16
CA ARG A 64 -16.64 4.23 -1.80
C ARG A 64 -15.71 4.23 -3.01
N VAL A 65 -15.71 3.16 -3.80
CA VAL A 65 -14.86 3.05 -4.99
C VAL A 65 -15.21 4.12 -6.03
N ASN A 66 -16.49 4.42 -6.23
CA ASN A 66 -16.91 5.50 -7.12
C ASN A 66 -16.42 6.87 -6.63
N TYR A 67 -16.54 7.14 -5.33
CA TYR A 67 -16.02 8.38 -4.74
C TYR A 67 -14.50 8.49 -4.87
N GLU A 68 -13.75 7.43 -4.56
CA GLU A 68 -12.29 7.39 -4.68
C GLU A 68 -11.84 7.68 -6.13
N ARG A 69 -12.53 7.12 -7.13
CA ARG A 69 -12.25 7.38 -8.55
C ARG A 69 -12.52 8.83 -8.95
N SER A 70 -13.69 9.36 -8.64
CA SER A 70 -14.04 10.74 -8.98
C SER A 70 -13.12 11.75 -8.31
N ARG A 71 -12.73 11.47 -7.06
CA ARG A 71 -11.76 12.28 -6.33
C ARG A 71 -10.37 12.24 -6.99
N ALA A 72 -9.89 11.07 -7.40
CA ALA A 72 -8.60 10.94 -8.07
C ALA A 72 -8.54 11.74 -9.38
N ILE A 73 -9.59 11.66 -10.20
CA ILE A 73 -9.69 12.43 -11.46
C ILE A 73 -9.65 13.94 -11.15
N TYR A 74 -10.42 14.38 -10.15
CA TYR A 74 -10.45 15.79 -9.78
C TYR A 74 -9.08 16.29 -9.27
N GLU A 75 -8.42 15.52 -8.38
CA GLU A 75 -7.10 15.87 -7.85
C GLU A 75 -6.05 15.93 -8.97
N GLU A 76 -6.10 15.00 -9.93
CA GLU A 76 -5.22 15.01 -11.11
C GLU A 76 -5.42 16.27 -11.96
N ASP A 77 -6.65 16.57 -12.35
CA ASP A 77 -7.00 17.74 -13.15
C ASP A 77 -6.64 19.05 -12.45
N MET A 78 -6.92 19.15 -11.15
CA MET A 78 -6.60 20.34 -10.36
C MET A 78 -5.09 20.54 -10.25
N ASN A 79 -4.32 19.47 -10.03
CA ASN A 79 -2.85 19.53 -10.04
C ASN A 79 -2.30 19.98 -11.39
N ASN A 80 -2.88 19.51 -12.51
CA ASN A 80 -2.52 19.94 -13.85
C ASN A 80 -2.82 21.43 -14.07
N LYS A 81 -3.99 21.90 -13.62
CA LYS A 81 -4.37 23.32 -13.66
C LYS A 81 -3.43 24.19 -12.84
N ILE A 82 -3.08 23.79 -11.62
CA ILE A 82 -2.13 24.51 -10.77
C ILE A 82 -0.79 24.63 -11.48
N LYS A 83 -0.23 23.52 -11.98
CA LYS A 83 1.05 23.53 -12.71
C LYS A 83 1.00 24.45 -13.93
N PHE A 84 -0.12 24.50 -14.63
CA PHE A 84 -0.30 25.39 -15.78
C PHE A 84 -0.29 26.87 -15.37
N ILE A 85 -1.05 27.24 -14.34
CA ILE A 85 -1.13 28.63 -13.84
C ILE A 85 0.22 29.08 -13.29
N MET A 86 0.90 28.21 -12.53
CA MET A 86 2.20 28.49 -11.90
C MET A 86 3.32 28.80 -12.90
N ARG A 87 3.18 28.47 -14.19
CA ARG A 87 4.17 28.87 -15.22
C ARG A 87 4.25 30.38 -15.44
N LYS A 88 3.19 31.11 -15.07
CA LYS A 88 3.10 32.57 -15.23
C LYS A 88 3.45 33.35 -13.95
N ASN A 89 3.76 32.64 -12.86
CA ASN A 89 4.27 33.21 -11.62
C ASN A 89 5.79 33.04 -11.57
#